data_AF-A0A8T0GZX2-F1
#
_entry.id   AF-A0A8T0GZX2-F1
#
_cell.length_a   1.000
_cell.length_b   1.000
_cell.length_c   1.000
_cell.angle_alpha   90.00
_cell.angle_beta   90.00
_cell.angle_gamma   90.00
#
_symmetry.space_group_name_H-M   'P 1'
#
loop_
_entity.id
_entity.type
_entity.pdbx_description
1 polymer ?
#
loop_
_entity_poly.entity_id
_entity_poly.type
_entity_poly.pdbx_seq_one_letter_code
_entity_poly.pdbx_strand_id
1 'polypeptide(L)'
;MLPYGCTTTTFSSTSLRGLMNSAFVFFLLVMSFLVLALQWNGTLNFSTIINVAQGSQDVDGVVLSMKPERFNHTQHVLAQIGLRVVQRVPLSFQSKEVNESLCSFVGSPRDNSMNLKVWSNQMAFVNAMEEFVREANTATPKRWRFFFEDDVALNPNITSEQAKVLLAKGLEVADEDGFVYLGLCGPHCEESRLLDEHVEAARCYGACAHAFGLQANAAAKFLQHLENTKKEREIYMDQRLLNYGKKVKRVWVLGTNLQSPSDHAHVGLLYQDRIRFPTTIG
;
A
#
# COMPACT_ATOMS: atom_id res chain seq x y z
N MET A 1 -80.67 -50.76 -27.91
CA MET A 1 -80.51 -50.11 -26.60
C MET A 1 -79.56 -50.95 -25.76
N LEU A 2 -78.29 -50.54 -25.66
CA LEU A 2 -77.30 -51.03 -24.68
C LEU A 2 -76.34 -49.85 -24.39
N PRO A 3 -75.91 -49.63 -23.14
CA PRO A 3 -75.26 -48.39 -22.73
C PRO A 3 -73.72 -48.47 -22.74
N TYR A 4 -73.10 -47.33 -23.04
CA TYR A 4 -71.65 -47.09 -22.88
C TYR A 4 -71.33 -46.80 -21.40
N GLY A 5 -70.43 -47.59 -20.82
CA GLY A 5 -69.86 -47.36 -19.49
C GLY A 5 -68.59 -46.50 -19.59
N CYS A 6 -68.52 -45.44 -18.79
CA CYS A 6 -67.38 -44.55 -18.67
C CYS A 6 -66.69 -44.83 -17.32
N THR A 7 -65.44 -45.30 -17.34
CA THR A 7 -64.61 -45.53 -16.15
C THR A 7 -63.78 -44.30 -15.83
N THR A 8 -63.91 -43.80 -14.60
CA THR A 8 -63.08 -42.71 -14.05
C THR A 8 -61.97 -43.29 -13.17
N THR A 9 -60.73 -42.98 -13.51
CA THR A 9 -59.53 -43.31 -12.72
C THR A 9 -59.19 -42.15 -11.78
N THR A 10 -59.29 -42.38 -10.47
CA THR A 10 -58.87 -41.44 -9.43
C THR A 10 -57.38 -41.60 -9.12
N PHE A 11 -56.59 -40.55 -9.38
CA PHE A 11 -55.17 -40.48 -9.00
C PHE A 11 -55.03 -39.96 -7.55
N SER A 12 -54.39 -40.75 -6.70
CA SER A 12 -54.11 -40.44 -5.28
C SER A 12 -52.93 -39.46 -5.16
N SER A 13 -53.15 -38.30 -4.54
CA SER A 13 -52.22 -37.15 -4.45
C SER A 13 -51.27 -37.17 -3.24
N THR A 14 -51.06 -38.31 -2.58
CA THR A 14 -50.35 -38.39 -1.29
C THR A 14 -48.82 -38.46 -1.34
N SER A 15 -48.16 -38.38 -2.51
CA SER A 15 -46.70 -38.59 -2.61
C SER A 15 -45.85 -37.31 -2.81
N LEU A 16 -46.44 -36.18 -3.23
CA LEU A 16 -45.64 -35.00 -3.59
C LEU A 16 -45.13 -34.15 -2.40
N ARG A 17 -45.82 -34.18 -1.24
CA ARG A 17 -45.41 -33.37 -0.08
C ARG A 17 -44.16 -33.91 0.64
N GLY A 18 -43.91 -35.23 0.58
CA GLY A 18 -42.71 -35.82 1.18
C GLY A 18 -41.42 -35.48 0.42
N LEU A 19 -41.49 -35.43 -0.92
CA LEU A 19 -40.35 -35.14 -1.78
C LEU A 19 -39.96 -33.65 -1.78
N MET A 20 -40.91 -32.74 -1.61
CA MET A 20 -40.59 -31.30 -1.51
C MET A 20 -39.84 -30.95 -0.21
N ASN A 21 -40.14 -31.65 0.90
CA ASN A 21 -39.46 -31.40 2.17
C ASN A 21 -38.01 -31.91 2.18
N SER A 22 -37.71 -33.03 1.50
CA SER A 22 -36.33 -33.55 1.46
C SER A 22 -35.41 -32.71 0.57
N ALA A 23 -35.90 -32.24 -0.58
CA ALA A 23 -35.14 -31.37 -1.49
C ALA A 23 -34.80 -30.02 -0.86
N PHE A 24 -35.73 -29.44 -0.08
CA PHE A 24 -35.51 -28.17 0.61
C PHE A 24 -34.46 -28.28 1.72
N VAL A 25 -34.51 -29.36 2.52
CA VAL A 25 -33.51 -29.63 3.57
C VAL A 25 -32.12 -29.87 2.97
N PHE A 26 -32.05 -30.62 1.86
CA PHE A 26 -30.78 -30.86 1.16
C PHE A 26 -30.20 -29.55 0.60
N PHE A 27 -31.04 -28.70 0.01
CA PHE A 27 -30.62 -27.39 -0.49
C PHE A 27 -30.05 -26.49 0.62
N LEU A 28 -30.72 -26.43 1.78
CA LEU A 28 -30.22 -25.66 2.94
C LEU A 28 -28.88 -26.18 3.47
N LEU A 29 -28.69 -27.50 3.51
CA LEU A 29 -27.41 -28.11 3.91
C LEU A 29 -26.29 -27.76 2.92
N VAL A 30 -26.53 -27.87 1.62
CA VAL A 30 -25.53 -27.52 0.58
C VAL A 30 -25.15 -26.03 0.66
N MET A 31 -26.13 -25.15 0.85
CA MET A 31 -25.85 -23.71 0.99
C MET A 31 -25.07 -23.39 2.27
N SER A 32 -25.36 -24.07 3.39
CA SER A 32 -24.59 -23.89 4.63
C SER A 32 -23.12 -24.34 4.50
N PHE A 33 -22.87 -25.45 3.80
CA PHE A 33 -21.52 -25.91 3.49
C PHE A 33 -20.78 -24.96 2.55
N LEU A 34 -21.46 -24.39 1.55
CA LEU A 34 -20.87 -23.39 0.64
C LEU A 34 -20.48 -22.11 1.38
N VAL A 35 -21.33 -21.61 2.28
CA VAL A 35 -21.01 -20.43 3.11
C VAL A 35 -19.80 -20.70 4.01
N LEU A 36 -19.76 -21.87 4.67
CA LEU A 36 -18.62 -22.26 5.50
C LEU A 36 -17.34 -22.47 4.69
N ALA A 37 -17.43 -23.06 3.49
CA ALA A 37 -16.29 -23.25 2.59
C ALA A 37 -15.76 -21.91 2.05
N LEU A 38 -16.64 -20.93 1.78
CA LEU A 38 -16.25 -19.58 1.38
C LEU A 38 -15.59 -18.82 2.54
N GLN A 39 -16.11 -18.94 3.76
CA GLN A 39 -15.46 -18.38 4.96
C GLN A 39 -14.10 -19.02 5.23
N TRP A 40 -13.98 -20.34 5.04
CA TRP A 40 -12.74 -21.08 5.26
C TRP A 40 -11.67 -20.82 4.17
N ASN A 41 -12.07 -20.67 2.90
CA ASN A 41 -11.14 -20.25 1.84
C ASN A 41 -10.66 -18.81 2.04
N GLY A 42 -11.47 -17.94 2.64
CA GLY A 42 -11.05 -16.59 3.04
C GLY A 42 -9.93 -16.62 4.09
N THR A 43 -9.96 -17.55 5.05
CA THR A 43 -8.91 -17.72 6.06
C THR A 43 -7.67 -18.45 5.54
N LEU A 44 -7.80 -19.37 4.58
CA LEU A 44 -6.65 -20.10 4.00
C LEU A 44 -5.78 -19.25 3.06
N ASN A 45 -6.32 -18.19 2.44
CA ASN A 45 -5.49 -17.27 1.64
C ASN A 45 -4.63 -16.32 2.50
N PHE A 46 -5.02 -16.10 3.75
CA PHE A 46 -4.27 -15.25 4.68
C PHE A 46 -2.89 -15.84 4.99
N SER A 47 -2.78 -17.18 5.09
CA SER A 47 -1.48 -17.85 5.27
C SER A 47 -0.56 -17.72 4.06
N THR A 48 -1.07 -17.63 2.83
CA THR A 48 -0.23 -17.50 1.63
C THR A 48 0.36 -16.09 1.51
N ILE A 49 -0.40 -15.06 1.94
CA ILE A 49 0.07 -13.67 1.96
C ILE A 49 1.05 -13.44 3.11
N ILE A 50 0.83 -14.08 4.27
CA ILE A 50 1.79 -14.03 5.39
C ILE A 50 3.05 -14.86 5.08
N ASN A 51 2.96 -15.93 4.29
CA ASN A 51 4.13 -16.73 3.89
C ASN A 51 5.06 -15.99 2.90
N VAL A 52 4.63 -14.89 2.29
CA VAL A 52 5.54 -13.95 1.60
C VAL A 52 6.54 -13.32 2.58
N ALA A 53 6.23 -13.27 3.87
CA ALA A 53 7.09 -12.67 4.90
C ALA A 53 7.98 -13.66 5.70
N GLN A 54 7.79 -14.99 5.57
CA GLN A 54 8.47 -15.97 6.45
C GLN A 54 9.49 -16.90 5.77
N GLY A 55 9.67 -16.84 4.44
CA GLY A 55 10.54 -17.80 3.72
C GLY A 55 11.85 -17.27 3.13
N SER A 56 11.97 -15.97 2.87
CA SER A 56 13.16 -15.40 2.21
C SER A 56 13.75 -14.26 3.05
N GLN A 57 15.06 -14.06 2.95
CA GLN A 57 15.78 -12.87 3.47
C GLN A 57 15.40 -11.58 2.72
N ASP A 58 14.20 -11.49 2.18
CA ASP A 58 13.78 -10.39 1.35
C ASP A 58 13.49 -9.16 2.19
N VAL A 59 14.36 -8.16 2.06
CA VAL A 59 14.11 -6.81 2.57
C VAL A 59 12.78 -6.31 2.00
N ASP A 60 11.89 -5.90 2.90
CA ASP A 60 10.55 -5.42 2.59
C ASP A 60 10.53 -3.89 2.45
N GLY A 61 11.53 -3.18 2.96
CA GLY A 61 11.66 -1.74 2.73
C GLY A 61 13.02 -1.11 3.01
N VAL A 62 13.13 0.16 2.65
CA VAL A 62 14.30 1.01 2.83
C VAL A 62 13.89 2.24 3.63
N VAL A 63 14.67 2.56 4.66
CA VAL A 63 14.53 3.79 5.45
C VAL A 63 15.71 4.70 5.15
N LEU A 64 15.43 5.91 4.68
CA LEU A 64 16.45 6.93 4.46
C LEU A 64 16.78 7.61 5.78
N SER A 65 17.96 7.35 6.34
CA SER A 65 18.38 7.98 7.59
C SER A 65 19.88 8.22 7.67
N MET A 66 20.25 9.42 8.11
CA MET A 66 21.62 9.73 8.54
C MET A 66 21.84 9.49 10.04
N LYS A 67 20.78 9.27 10.83
CA LYS A 67 20.84 9.24 12.29
C LYS A 67 20.43 7.85 12.81
N PRO A 68 21.35 7.07 13.41
CA PRO A 68 21.05 5.73 13.90
C PRO A 68 19.85 5.67 14.84
N GLU A 69 19.69 6.66 15.72
CA GLU A 69 18.55 6.74 16.65
C GLU A 69 17.19 6.82 15.93
N ARG A 70 17.08 7.69 14.91
CA ARG A 70 15.87 7.86 14.10
C ARG A 70 15.56 6.61 13.28
N PHE A 71 16.60 6.02 12.68
CA PHE A 71 16.49 4.73 11.99
C PHE A 71 15.99 3.63 12.93
N ASN A 72 16.59 3.46 14.11
CA ASN A 72 16.22 2.42 15.06
C ASN A 72 14.77 2.57 15.53
N HIS A 73 14.33 3.80 15.76
CA HIS A 73 12.93 4.09 16.11
C HIS A 73 11.99 3.67 14.97
N THR A 74 12.24 4.16 13.76
CA THR A 74 11.45 3.84 12.56
C THR A 74 11.43 2.34 12.28
N GLN A 75 12.59 1.67 12.37
CA GLN A 75 12.72 0.23 12.19
C GLN A 75 11.86 -0.53 13.20
N HIS A 76 11.84 -0.11 14.47
CA HIS A 76 11.00 -0.72 15.49
C HIS A 76 9.51 -0.58 15.16
N VAL A 77 9.06 0.61 14.75
CA VAL A 77 7.66 0.85 14.31
C VAL A 77 7.29 -0.05 13.12
N LEU A 78 8.16 -0.12 12.11
CA LEU A 78 7.88 -0.90 10.90
C LEU A 78 7.91 -2.41 11.15
N ALA A 79 8.77 -2.88 12.07
CA ALA A 79 8.78 -4.28 12.50
C ALA A 79 7.48 -4.69 13.19
N GLN A 80 6.82 -3.78 13.93
CA GLN A 80 5.51 -4.03 14.55
C GLN A 80 4.42 -4.30 13.52
N ILE A 81 4.55 -3.82 12.28
CA ILE A 81 3.60 -4.08 11.19
C ILE A 81 4.11 -5.13 10.20
N GLY A 82 5.14 -5.88 10.58
CA GLY A 82 5.68 -7.00 9.79
C GLY A 82 6.61 -6.58 8.65
N LEU A 83 7.05 -5.33 8.59
CA LEU A 83 7.99 -4.87 7.58
C LEU A 83 9.43 -4.95 8.08
N ARG A 84 10.27 -5.68 7.36
CA ARG A 84 11.72 -5.68 7.58
C ARG A 84 12.38 -4.61 6.73
N VAL A 85 13.12 -3.72 7.37
CA VAL A 85 13.75 -2.60 6.69
C VAL A 85 15.25 -2.52 6.91
N VAL A 86 15.94 -2.00 5.91
CA VAL A 86 17.36 -1.65 5.97
C VAL A 86 17.54 -0.14 5.94
N GLN A 87 18.61 0.32 6.59
CA GLN A 87 19.01 1.72 6.51
C GLN A 87 19.68 1.98 5.17
N ARG A 88 19.28 3.08 4.50
CA ARG A 88 20.09 3.72 3.47
C ARG A 88 20.48 5.09 3.97
N VAL A 89 21.78 5.34 3.99
CA VAL A 89 22.33 6.63 4.39
C VAL A 89 22.39 7.51 3.14
N PRO A 90 21.62 8.61 3.07
CA PRO A 90 21.74 9.56 1.98
C PRO A 90 23.16 10.13 1.92
N LEU A 91 23.60 10.50 0.71
CA LEU A 91 24.85 11.27 0.56
C LEU A 91 24.75 12.54 1.41
N SER A 92 25.84 12.92 2.08
CA SER A 92 25.87 14.19 2.80
C SER A 92 25.47 15.32 1.85
N PHE A 93 24.50 16.14 2.25
CA PHE A 93 24.06 17.27 1.42
C PHE A 93 25.18 18.31 1.19
N GLN A 94 26.24 18.27 2.00
CA GLN A 94 27.44 19.11 1.86
C GLN A 94 28.49 18.48 0.93
N SER A 95 28.23 17.28 0.39
CA SER A 95 29.17 16.60 -0.48
C SER A 95 29.26 17.30 -1.84
N LYS A 96 30.46 17.23 -2.44
CA LYS A 96 30.73 17.72 -3.79
C LYS A 96 29.77 17.08 -4.81
N GLU A 97 29.52 15.78 -4.68
CA GLU A 97 28.63 15.02 -5.56
C GLU A 97 27.18 15.54 -5.57
N VAL A 98 26.59 15.80 -4.40
CA VAL A 98 25.23 16.36 -4.31
C VAL A 98 25.19 17.76 -4.95
N ASN A 99 26.20 18.60 -4.69
CA ASN A 99 26.26 19.95 -5.25
C ASN A 99 26.40 19.93 -6.78
N GLU A 100 27.34 19.14 -7.32
CA GLU A 100 27.54 19.01 -8.77
C GLU A 100 26.32 18.43 -9.47
N SER A 101 25.69 17.42 -8.88
CA SER A 101 24.44 16.82 -9.38
C SER A 101 23.31 17.84 -9.42
N LEU A 102 23.12 18.62 -8.35
CA LEU A 102 22.09 19.66 -8.30
C LEU A 102 22.37 20.76 -9.35
N CYS A 103 23.62 21.22 -9.45
CA CYS A 103 24.03 22.24 -10.42
C CYS A 103 23.78 21.79 -11.86
N SER A 104 24.11 20.54 -12.18
CA SER A 104 23.83 19.92 -13.48
C SER A 104 22.33 19.89 -13.77
N PHE A 105 21.51 19.62 -12.76
CA PHE A 105 20.06 19.53 -12.88
C PHE A 105 19.36 20.90 -13.04
N VAL A 106 19.70 21.90 -12.23
CA VAL A 106 19.05 23.22 -12.24
C VAL A 106 19.75 24.27 -13.12
N GLY A 107 20.97 24.01 -13.57
CA GLY A 107 21.76 24.85 -14.46
C GLY A 107 22.49 26.03 -13.80
N SER A 108 22.47 26.14 -12.46
CA SER A 108 23.22 27.16 -11.71
C SER A 108 23.51 26.69 -10.29
N PRO A 109 24.58 27.19 -9.64
CA PRO A 109 24.82 26.96 -8.23
C PRO A 109 23.66 27.52 -7.42
N ARG A 110 22.96 26.64 -6.69
CA ARG A 110 22.03 27.06 -5.65
C ARG A 110 22.69 26.76 -4.32
N ASP A 111 23.46 27.71 -3.81
CA ASP A 111 24.08 27.66 -2.46
C ASP A 111 23.05 27.78 -1.32
N ASN A 112 21.81 27.37 -1.57
CA ASN A 112 20.83 27.20 -0.51
C ASN A 112 20.97 25.78 0.06
N SER A 113 21.45 25.70 1.31
CA SER A 113 21.55 24.45 2.07
C SER A 113 20.26 23.62 2.05
N MET A 114 19.10 24.28 1.96
CA MET A 114 17.80 23.62 1.82
C MET A 114 17.70 22.80 0.54
N ASN A 115 18.04 23.41 -0.60
CA ASN A 115 17.97 22.76 -1.91
C ASN A 115 18.90 21.54 -1.96
N LEU A 116 20.07 21.65 -1.33
CA LEU A 116 21.01 20.53 -1.23
C LEU A 116 20.45 19.38 -0.36
N LYS A 117 19.78 19.70 0.76
CA LYS A 117 19.14 18.69 1.63
C LYS A 117 18.04 17.93 0.89
N VAL A 118 17.11 18.66 0.25
CA VAL A 118 16.00 18.03 -0.47
C VAL A 118 16.48 17.25 -1.69
N TRP A 119 17.50 17.75 -2.39
CA TRP A 119 18.12 17.05 -3.50
C TRP A 119 18.83 15.77 -3.07
N SER A 120 19.59 15.80 -1.96
CA SER A 120 20.19 14.59 -1.38
C SER A 120 19.14 13.54 -1.02
N ASN A 121 18.02 13.97 -0.42
CA ASN A 121 16.90 13.07 -0.10
C ASN A 121 16.29 12.46 -1.37
N GLN A 122 16.03 13.28 -2.40
CA GLN A 122 15.52 12.81 -3.69
C GLN A 122 16.48 11.81 -4.35
N MET A 123 17.78 12.11 -4.38
CA MET A 123 18.80 11.20 -4.93
C MET A 123 18.78 9.85 -4.20
N ALA A 124 18.66 9.85 -2.88
CA ALA A 124 18.63 8.62 -2.09
C ALA A 124 17.37 7.76 -2.39
N PHE A 125 16.19 8.38 -2.53
CA PHE A 125 14.98 7.66 -2.97
C PHE A 125 15.12 7.09 -4.39
N VAL A 126 15.61 7.90 -5.34
CA VAL A 126 15.82 7.48 -6.73
C VAL A 126 16.78 6.29 -6.80
N ASN A 127 17.94 6.39 -6.14
CA ASN A 127 18.93 5.32 -6.11
C ASN A 127 18.36 4.02 -5.51
N ALA A 128 17.59 4.12 -4.43
CA ALA A 128 16.95 2.96 -3.81
C ALA A 128 15.92 2.28 -4.74
N MET A 129 15.16 3.08 -5.51
CA MET A 129 14.23 2.54 -6.51
C MET A 129 14.95 1.91 -7.71
N GLU A 130 16.03 2.52 -8.20
CA GLU A 130 16.83 1.96 -9.29
C GLU A 130 17.47 0.62 -8.92
N GLU A 131 18.00 0.52 -7.69
CA GLU A 131 18.50 -0.74 -7.14
C GLU A 131 17.39 -1.79 -7.08
N PHE A 132 16.21 -1.43 -6.57
CA PHE A 132 15.06 -2.31 -6.51
C PHE A 132 14.61 -2.82 -7.89
N VAL A 133 14.50 -1.94 -8.88
CA VAL A 133 14.13 -2.33 -10.25
C VAL A 133 15.16 -3.30 -10.83
N ARG A 134 16.46 -3.07 -10.57
CA ARG A 134 17.55 -3.93 -11.04
C ARG A 134 17.51 -5.32 -10.41
N GLU A 135 17.26 -5.39 -9.09
CA GLU A 135 17.11 -6.65 -8.35
C GLU A 135 15.88 -7.43 -8.82
N ALA A 136 14.74 -6.76 -9.05
CA ALA A 136 13.48 -7.43 -9.36
C ALA A 136 13.43 -7.99 -10.78
N ASN A 137 14.19 -7.40 -11.72
CA ASN A 137 14.31 -7.89 -13.10
C ASN A 137 14.83 -9.34 -13.18
N THR A 138 15.38 -9.89 -12.10
CA THR A 138 15.89 -11.26 -12.06
C THR A 138 14.99 -12.25 -11.30
N ALA A 139 13.96 -11.78 -10.57
CA ALA A 139 13.23 -12.63 -9.61
C ALA A 139 11.69 -12.55 -9.71
N THR A 140 11.08 -11.38 -9.54
CA THR A 140 9.61 -11.27 -9.41
C THR A 140 9.10 -9.83 -9.67
N PRO A 141 8.41 -9.54 -10.79
CA PRO A 141 7.99 -8.17 -11.13
C PRO A 141 6.90 -7.59 -10.22
N LYS A 142 6.15 -8.44 -9.51
CA LYS A 142 5.10 -8.05 -8.55
C LYS A 142 5.58 -7.95 -7.09
N ARG A 143 6.89 -8.13 -6.84
CA ARG A 143 7.43 -7.92 -5.49
C ARG A 143 7.20 -6.47 -5.07
N TRP A 144 6.77 -6.25 -3.83
CA TRP A 144 6.66 -4.93 -3.23
C TRP A 144 7.98 -4.52 -2.56
N ARG A 145 8.30 -3.23 -2.60
CA ARG A 145 9.27 -2.60 -1.72
C ARG A 145 8.74 -1.28 -1.20
N PHE A 146 8.92 -1.06 0.09
CA PHE A 146 8.53 0.18 0.75
C PHE A 146 9.72 1.14 0.92
N PHE A 147 9.43 2.43 0.89
CA PHE A 147 10.39 3.52 0.97
C PHE A 147 9.89 4.49 2.03
N PHE A 148 10.78 4.81 2.98
CA PHE A 148 10.44 5.57 4.16
C PHE A 148 11.45 6.68 4.46
N GLU A 149 10.95 7.79 5.01
CA GLU A 149 11.76 8.69 5.83
C GLU A 149 11.94 8.10 7.25
N ASP A 150 12.85 8.66 8.03
CA ASP A 150 13.29 8.13 9.33
C ASP A 150 12.51 8.70 10.54
N ASP A 151 11.33 9.22 10.32
CA ASP A 151 10.42 9.74 11.35
C ASP A 151 8.98 9.24 11.18
N VAL A 152 8.81 8.00 10.75
CA VAL A 152 7.49 7.39 10.65
C VAL A 152 7.04 6.76 11.97
N ALA A 153 5.77 6.93 12.29
CA ALA A 153 5.09 6.34 13.44
C ALA A 153 3.77 5.68 13.00
N LEU A 154 3.31 4.70 13.77
CA LEU A 154 2.02 4.04 13.55
C LEU A 154 0.88 4.92 14.08
N ASN A 155 -0.19 5.11 13.29
CA ASN A 155 -1.35 5.88 13.72
C ASN A 155 -1.91 5.32 15.05
N PRO A 156 -2.09 6.16 16.09
CA PRO A 156 -2.46 5.69 17.43
C PRO A 156 -3.88 5.11 17.52
N ASN A 157 -4.72 5.32 16.51
CA ASN A 157 -6.10 4.82 16.47
C ASN A 157 -6.20 3.35 16.04
N ILE A 158 -5.09 2.70 15.69
CA ILE A 158 -5.03 1.29 15.32
C ILE A 158 -3.95 0.57 16.12
N THR A 159 -4.15 -0.72 16.36
CA THR A 159 -3.12 -1.57 16.98
C THR A 159 -2.13 -2.08 15.93
N SER A 160 -0.94 -2.51 16.37
CA SER A 160 0.05 -3.12 15.48
C SER A 160 -0.47 -4.37 14.76
N GLU A 161 -1.25 -5.22 15.44
CA GLU A 161 -1.85 -6.41 14.82
C GLU A 161 -2.91 -6.05 13.78
N GLN A 162 -3.75 -5.04 14.07
CA GLN A 162 -4.70 -4.53 13.09
C GLN A 162 -3.97 -3.93 11.87
N ALA A 163 -2.90 -3.17 12.09
CA ALA A 163 -2.10 -2.58 11.03
C ALA A 163 -1.46 -3.62 10.09
N LYS A 164 -0.99 -4.77 10.61
CA LYS A 164 -0.53 -5.91 9.79
C LYS A 164 -1.62 -6.42 8.85
N VAL A 165 -2.82 -6.62 9.39
CA VAL A 165 -3.99 -7.10 8.63
C VAL A 165 -4.40 -6.08 7.57
N LEU A 166 -4.45 -4.80 7.93
CA LEU A 166 -4.79 -3.69 7.04
C LEU A 166 -3.77 -3.54 5.91
N LEU A 167 -2.47 -3.68 6.21
CA LEU A 167 -1.42 -3.65 5.21
C LEU A 167 -1.61 -4.78 4.19
N ALA A 168 -1.81 -6.02 4.64
CA ALA A 168 -2.03 -7.17 3.75
C ALA A 168 -3.23 -6.96 2.82
N LYS A 169 -4.39 -6.60 3.37
CA LYS A 169 -5.61 -6.32 2.59
C LYS A 169 -5.43 -5.13 1.64
N GLY A 170 -4.75 -4.09 2.09
CA GLY A 170 -4.48 -2.91 1.29
C GLY A 170 -3.58 -3.20 0.09
N LEU A 171 -2.59 -4.09 0.25
CA LEU A 171 -1.74 -4.53 -0.86
C LEU A 171 -2.51 -5.37 -1.88
N GLU A 172 -3.48 -6.18 -1.46
CA GLU A 172 -4.37 -6.88 -2.39
C GLU A 172 -5.16 -5.90 -3.26
N VAL A 173 -5.72 -4.84 -2.64
CA VAL A 173 -6.48 -3.82 -3.36
C VAL A 173 -5.59 -3.00 -4.31
N ALA A 174 -4.33 -2.79 -3.94
CA ALA A 174 -3.36 -2.03 -4.73
C ALA A 174 -2.54 -2.87 -5.71
N ASP A 175 -2.73 -4.20 -5.79
CA ASP A 175 -1.87 -5.11 -6.56
C ASP A 175 -1.84 -4.79 -8.05
N GLU A 176 -2.96 -4.39 -8.63
CA GLU A 176 -3.05 -4.05 -10.06
C GLU A 176 -2.32 -2.75 -10.40
N ASP A 177 -2.35 -1.78 -9.49
CA ASP A 177 -1.69 -0.48 -9.65
C ASP A 177 -0.19 -0.56 -9.35
N GLY A 178 0.18 -1.42 -8.40
CA GLY A 178 1.54 -1.60 -7.92
C GLY A 178 2.09 -0.39 -7.16
N PHE A 179 1.25 0.51 -6.67
CA PHE A 179 1.64 1.66 -5.87
C PHE A 179 0.63 1.89 -4.74
N VAL A 180 1.14 1.98 -3.51
CA VAL A 180 0.40 2.34 -2.30
C VAL A 180 1.11 3.43 -1.48
N TYR A 181 0.34 4.30 -0.82
CA TYR A 181 0.80 5.14 0.29
C TYR A 181 0.37 4.53 1.61
N LEU A 182 1.28 4.59 2.59
CA LEU A 182 0.97 4.27 3.98
C LEU A 182 0.71 5.54 4.81
N GLY A 183 1.07 6.71 4.28
CA GLY A 183 0.63 8.02 4.77
C GLY A 183 0.73 9.08 3.67
N LEU A 184 -0.18 10.07 3.68
CA LEU A 184 -0.30 11.09 2.65
C LEU A 184 -0.74 12.45 3.22
N CYS A 185 -0.21 13.54 2.66
CA CYS A 185 -0.39 14.93 3.10
C CYS A 185 -1.25 15.65 2.06
N GLY A 186 -2.21 16.43 2.52
CA GLY A 186 -3.19 17.12 1.66
C GLY A 186 -3.89 16.15 0.70
N PRO A 187 -4.49 15.06 1.20
CA PRO A 187 -5.07 14.03 0.34
C PRO A 187 -6.29 14.55 -0.42
N HIS A 188 -6.34 14.29 -1.72
CA HIS A 188 -7.53 14.44 -2.56
C HIS A 188 -8.00 13.06 -3.01
N CYS A 189 -8.97 12.50 -2.28
CA CYS A 189 -9.39 11.11 -2.40
C CYS A 189 -10.73 10.94 -3.15
N GLU A 190 -10.82 9.82 -3.87
CA GLU A 190 -12.03 9.30 -4.51
C GLU A 190 -12.04 7.77 -4.36
N GLU A 191 -13.18 7.12 -4.62
CA GLU A 191 -13.30 5.65 -4.68
C GLU A 191 -12.83 4.93 -3.39
N SER A 192 -13.50 5.20 -2.26
CA SER A 192 -13.19 4.55 -0.98
C SER A 192 -13.65 3.08 -0.93
N ARG A 193 -12.90 2.25 -0.21
CA ARG A 193 -13.16 0.84 0.09
C ARG A 193 -12.81 0.56 1.55
N LEU A 194 -13.69 -0.16 2.24
CA LEU A 194 -13.41 -0.64 3.60
C LEU A 194 -12.36 -1.76 3.56
N LEU A 195 -11.28 -1.60 4.33
CA LEU A 195 -10.32 -2.67 4.61
C LEU A 195 -10.74 -3.47 5.86
N ASP A 196 -11.35 -2.80 6.83
CA ASP A 196 -12.03 -3.41 7.97
C ASP A 196 -13.29 -2.62 8.35
N GLU A 197 -13.88 -2.88 9.52
CA GLU A 197 -15.11 -2.21 9.99
C GLU A 197 -14.98 -0.67 10.11
N HIS A 198 -13.77 -0.16 10.36
CA HIS A 198 -13.53 1.24 10.72
C HIS A 198 -12.37 1.89 9.96
N VAL A 199 -11.74 1.21 9.01
CA VAL A 199 -10.58 1.69 8.28
C VAL A 199 -10.79 1.55 6.78
N GLU A 200 -10.60 2.67 6.09
CA GLU A 200 -10.77 2.79 4.65
C GLU A 200 -9.44 2.84 3.92
N ALA A 201 -9.45 2.38 2.67
CA ALA A 201 -8.49 2.77 1.66
C ALA A 201 -9.22 3.52 0.55
N ALA A 202 -8.60 4.55 -0.01
CA ALA A 202 -9.15 5.26 -1.17
C ALA A 202 -8.06 5.58 -2.18
N ARG A 203 -8.46 5.86 -3.42
CA ARG A 203 -7.54 6.35 -4.44
C ARG A 203 -7.35 7.85 -4.22
N CYS A 204 -6.13 8.28 -3.90
CA CYS A 204 -5.82 9.69 -3.66
C CYS A 204 -4.61 10.18 -4.44
N TYR A 205 -4.44 11.50 -4.49
CA TYR A 205 -3.14 12.13 -4.73
C TYR A 205 -2.89 13.17 -3.62
N GLY A 206 -1.62 13.46 -3.35
CA GLY A 206 -1.19 14.36 -2.27
C GLY A 206 0.33 14.48 -2.28
N ALA A 207 0.89 15.32 -1.40
CA ALA A 207 2.32 15.62 -1.36
C ALA A 207 2.96 15.08 -0.07
N CYS A 208 3.44 13.83 -0.07
CA CYS A 208 4.57 13.46 0.79
C CYS A 208 5.41 12.34 0.19
N ALA A 209 6.60 12.16 0.75
CA ALA A 209 7.49 11.04 0.49
C ALA A 209 7.79 10.16 1.73
N HIS A 210 7.17 10.43 2.89
CA HIS A 210 7.58 9.80 4.16
C HIS A 210 7.27 8.29 4.25
N ALA A 211 6.21 7.79 3.60
CA ALA A 211 5.86 6.37 3.65
C ALA A 211 5.04 5.91 2.43
N PHE A 212 5.70 5.22 1.50
CA PHE A 212 5.06 4.66 0.31
C PHE A 212 5.66 3.32 -0.12
N GLY A 213 4.93 2.55 -0.92
CA GLY A 213 5.34 1.26 -1.44
C GLY A 213 5.09 1.13 -2.93
N LEU A 214 6.02 0.48 -3.63
CA LEU A 214 5.95 0.26 -5.07
C LEU A 214 6.24 -1.21 -5.39
N GLN A 215 5.55 -1.75 -6.36
CA GLN A 215 6.02 -2.91 -7.11
C GLN A 215 7.13 -2.49 -8.07
N ALA A 216 8.00 -3.41 -8.45
CA ALA A 216 9.15 -3.11 -9.30
C ALA A 216 8.76 -2.50 -10.66
N ASN A 217 7.68 -2.99 -11.27
CA ASN A 217 7.15 -2.42 -12.51
C ASN A 217 6.63 -0.98 -12.34
N ALA A 218 5.99 -0.66 -11.22
CA ALA A 218 5.51 0.67 -10.88
C ALA A 218 6.67 1.61 -10.57
N ALA A 219 7.70 1.14 -9.85
CA ALA A 219 8.93 1.88 -9.63
C ALA A 219 9.63 2.23 -10.96
N ALA A 220 9.74 1.27 -11.89
CA ALA A 220 10.31 1.52 -13.21
C ALA A 220 9.51 2.59 -14.00
N LYS A 221 8.17 2.51 -13.97
CA LYS A 221 7.30 3.53 -14.59
C LYS A 221 7.46 4.90 -13.93
N PHE A 222 7.61 4.96 -12.60
CA PHE A 222 7.83 6.20 -11.87
C PHE A 222 9.20 6.82 -12.22
N LEU A 223 10.27 6.03 -12.22
CA LEU A 223 11.61 6.48 -12.64
C LEU A 223 11.60 7.00 -14.08
N GLN A 224 10.93 6.30 -15.00
CA GLN A 224 10.75 6.77 -16.37
C GLN A 224 9.98 8.10 -16.41
N HIS A 225 8.98 8.29 -15.55
CA HIS A 225 8.27 9.56 -15.45
C HIS A 225 9.18 10.70 -14.96
N LEU A 226 10.05 10.45 -13.97
CA LEU A 226 11.02 11.45 -13.50
C LEU A 226 11.94 11.92 -14.63
N GLU A 227 12.48 10.99 -15.42
CA GLU A 227 13.35 11.34 -16.54
C GLU A 227 12.58 12.14 -17.63
N ASN A 228 11.36 11.72 -17.95
CA ASN A 228 10.51 12.41 -18.92
C ASN A 228 10.10 13.83 -18.48
N THR A 229 10.07 14.08 -17.17
CA THR A 229 9.69 15.37 -16.56
C THR A 229 10.89 16.13 -15.99
N LYS A 230 12.11 15.76 -16.36
CA LYS A 230 13.35 16.41 -15.92
C LYS A 230 13.37 17.92 -16.22
N LYS A 231 12.73 18.34 -17.32
CA LYS A 231 12.60 19.75 -17.73
C LYS A 231 11.81 20.62 -16.75
N GLU A 232 10.96 20.03 -15.91
CA GLU A 232 10.19 20.76 -14.88
C GLU A 232 11.07 21.27 -13.74
N ARG A 233 12.32 20.81 -13.63
CA ARG A 233 13.30 21.22 -12.61
C ARG A 233 12.80 21.13 -11.16
N GLU A 234 11.81 20.27 -10.91
CA GLU A 234 11.31 19.96 -9.58
C GLU A 234 12.32 19.10 -8.81
N ILE A 235 12.72 19.56 -7.62
CA ILE A 235 13.75 18.96 -6.75
C ILE A 235 13.18 18.33 -5.48
N TYR A 236 11.88 18.53 -5.23
CA TYR A 236 11.17 18.00 -4.09
C TYR A 236 10.50 16.67 -4.47
N MET A 237 10.86 15.61 -3.74
CA MET A 237 10.37 14.26 -4.02
C MET A 237 8.85 14.13 -3.82
N ASP A 238 8.30 14.78 -2.81
CA ASP A 238 6.85 14.85 -2.55
C ASP A 238 6.07 15.51 -3.71
N GLN A 239 6.62 16.56 -4.33
CA GLN A 239 6.02 17.21 -5.48
C GLN A 239 6.10 16.34 -6.74
N ARG A 240 7.19 15.57 -6.91
CA ARG A 240 7.29 14.55 -7.97
C ARG A 240 6.25 13.46 -7.81
N LEU A 241 6.07 12.97 -6.59
CA LEU A 241 5.08 11.97 -6.23
C LEU A 241 3.64 12.48 -6.43
N LEU A 242 3.37 13.74 -6.04
CA LEU A 242 2.10 14.42 -6.31
C LEU A 242 1.79 14.51 -7.81
N ASN A 243 2.75 14.98 -8.61
CA ASN A 243 2.59 15.11 -10.05
C ASN A 243 2.35 13.76 -10.72
N TYR A 244 3.07 12.72 -10.30
CA TYR A 244 2.83 11.36 -10.78
C TYR A 244 1.46 10.83 -10.40
N GLY A 245 1.04 10.99 -9.14
CA GLY A 245 -0.27 10.57 -8.64
C GLY A 245 -1.43 11.22 -9.42
N LYS A 246 -1.29 12.51 -9.78
CA LYS A 246 -2.24 13.20 -10.67
C LYS A 246 -2.27 12.58 -12.08
N LYS A 247 -1.12 12.17 -12.62
CA LYS A 247 -0.99 11.58 -13.96
C LYS A 247 -1.57 10.17 -14.05
N VAL A 248 -1.34 9.31 -13.05
CA VAL A 248 -1.78 7.90 -13.06
C VAL A 248 -3.20 7.69 -12.54
N LYS A 249 -3.99 8.77 -12.44
CA LYS A 249 -5.37 8.75 -11.92
C LYS A 249 -5.46 8.17 -10.51
N ARG A 250 -4.59 8.69 -9.62
CA ARG A 250 -4.55 8.44 -8.17
C ARG A 250 -3.98 7.08 -7.76
N VAL A 251 -3.41 7.07 -6.56
CA VAL A 251 -2.71 5.97 -5.91
C VAL A 251 -3.49 5.55 -4.67
N TRP A 252 -3.54 4.27 -4.34
CA TRP A 252 -4.18 3.81 -3.11
C TRP A 252 -3.48 4.37 -1.88
N VAL A 253 -4.24 4.91 -0.95
CA VAL A 253 -3.77 5.26 0.39
C VAL A 253 -4.49 4.34 1.37
N LEU A 254 -3.74 3.70 2.27
CA LEU A 254 -4.32 2.85 3.30
C LEU A 254 -4.56 3.66 4.57
N GLY A 255 -5.75 3.60 5.15
CA GLY A 255 -6.13 4.36 6.33
C GLY A 255 -6.50 5.82 6.02
N THR A 256 -7.26 6.08 4.95
CA THR A 256 -7.61 7.45 4.52
C THR A 256 -8.44 8.22 5.54
N ASN A 257 -9.12 7.52 6.44
CA ASN A 257 -9.88 8.09 7.54
C ASN A 257 -9.08 8.13 8.87
N LEU A 258 -7.82 7.70 8.87
CA LEU A 258 -6.93 7.75 10.03
C LEU A 258 -6.09 9.02 10.00
N GLN A 259 -6.57 10.06 10.67
CA GLN A 259 -5.87 11.35 10.72
C GLN A 259 -4.63 11.28 11.63
N SER A 260 -3.55 11.93 11.21
CA SER A 260 -2.32 12.05 12.00
C SER A 260 -2.54 12.93 13.25
N PRO A 261 -1.95 12.56 14.40
CA PRO A 261 -1.97 13.42 15.59
C PRO A 261 -1.02 14.63 15.46
N SER A 262 -0.09 14.63 14.52
CA SER A 262 0.90 15.72 14.34
C SER A 262 0.48 16.75 13.29
N ASP A 263 -0.40 16.39 12.36
CA ASP A 263 -0.85 17.25 11.27
C ASP A 263 -2.23 16.81 10.75
N HIS A 264 -3.22 17.69 10.87
CA HIS A 264 -4.59 17.40 10.42
C HIS A 264 -4.71 17.21 8.89
N ALA A 265 -3.76 17.71 8.11
CA ALA A 265 -3.72 17.50 6.67
C ALA A 265 -3.11 16.13 6.28
N HIS A 266 -2.62 15.36 7.25
CA HIS A 266 -1.98 14.08 7.03
C HIS A 266 -2.90 12.92 7.44
N VAL A 267 -3.00 11.89 6.58
CA VAL A 267 -3.79 10.66 6.82
C VAL A 267 -3.00 9.41 6.46
N GLY A 268 -3.32 8.28 7.10
CA GLY A 268 -2.84 6.96 6.73
C GLY A 268 -2.58 6.04 7.92
N LEU A 269 -2.18 4.79 7.63
CA LEU A 269 -1.70 3.83 8.64
C LEU A 269 -0.47 4.35 9.38
N LEU A 270 0.44 5.00 8.65
CA LEU A 270 1.67 5.59 9.16
C LEU A 270 1.60 7.10 9.01
N TYR A 271 2.18 7.83 9.97
CA TYR A 271 2.32 9.28 9.91
C TYR A 271 3.73 9.74 10.22
N GLN A 272 4.00 11.02 9.96
CA GLN A 272 5.28 11.63 10.28
C GLN A 272 5.28 12.19 11.72
N ASP A 273 6.08 11.60 12.61
CA ASP A 273 6.20 11.99 14.02
C ASP A 273 7.08 13.24 14.18
N ARG A 274 6.53 14.38 13.74
CA ARG A 274 7.17 15.70 13.88
C ARG A 274 7.20 16.21 15.33
N ILE A 275 6.43 15.60 16.24
CA ILE A 275 6.46 15.92 17.67
C ILE A 275 7.76 15.40 18.27
N ARG A 276 8.11 14.13 17.99
CA ARG A 276 9.37 13.53 18.45
C ARG A 276 10.57 13.96 17.62
N PHE A 277 10.42 14.06 16.29
CA PHE A 277 11.50 14.42 15.36
C PHE A 277 11.13 15.67 14.56
N PRO A 278 11.31 16.87 15.14
CA PRO A 278 11.07 18.12 14.44
C PRO A 278 11.83 18.20 13.12
N THR A 279 11.21 18.81 12.11
CA THR A 279 11.86 19.00 10.80
C THR A 279 13.12 19.86 10.95
N THR A 280 14.20 19.44 10.30
CA THR A 280 15.43 20.24 10.14
C THR A 280 15.51 20.88 8.74
N ILE A 281 14.44 20.74 7.97
CA ILE A 281 14.17 21.38 6.68
C ILE A 281 13.26 22.57 7.03
N GLY A 282 13.89 23.71 7.34
CA GLY A 282 13.27 25.03 7.55
C GLY A 282 14.07 26.13 6.85
#